data_AF-A0A1S6FNP3-F1
#
_entry.id   AF-A0A1S6FNP3-F1
#
_cell.length_a   1.000
_cell.length_b   1.000
_cell.length_c   1.000
_cell.angle_alpha   90.00
_cell.angle_beta   90.00
_cell.angle_gamma   90.00
#
_symmetry.space_group_name_H-M   'P 1'
#
loop_
_entity.id
_entity.type
_entity.pdbx_description
1 polymer ?
#
loop_
_entity_poly.entity_id
_entity_poly.type
_entity_poly.pdbx_seq_one_letter_code
_entity_poly.pdbx_strand_id
1 'polypeptide(L)'
;MFRRDVLAAGAMLPLLAAAPAPAQGVRRKAVRVAAPFDMPAIEIPDFGAVRGFPITEYGAKPDDQRANRRAVADAIAAAYAAGGGRVVIPAGIWASGPIHLRSNIELHLEKGATLAFSPDPGDYLPAVPTSWEGIECLNYSPLIYAYDCENVAITGQGILLARLDTWAIWYARPKPHMDALVELYQMARKGVPVARRDMTRAEANLRPHFIQFNRCRHVLIEGVQIQNSPFWTIHPHLCRDVVIRGVRIEAHGHNNDGVDPEMSQNVLIEDCVFDQGDDAISVKSGRDHDGWRLHTPARNIVMRNCRVKNGHQLMAIGSELSGGIENVFVDNCHFDHQGSNAKSTIQNILFVKTNERRGGFVRNIHLSNVSATEVAGGVLSVDTDVLYQWRTLTPTYDRRLTPIEGIHVSDVRVERAKFVSEIKGQAELPVRDVTLRRVRVAQASGTPVHSEHAIGVRVEE
;
A
#
# COMPACT_ATOMS: atom_id res chain seq x y z
N MET A 1 -7.22 22.36 -92.81
CA MET A 1 -7.79 22.99 -91.60
C MET A 1 -8.06 21.89 -90.59
N PHE A 2 -7.10 21.52 -89.75
CA PHE A 2 -7.28 20.51 -88.71
C PHE A 2 -6.53 20.95 -87.45
N ARG A 3 -7.28 21.15 -86.37
CA ARG A 3 -6.84 21.57 -85.04
C ARG A 3 -6.05 20.43 -84.38
N ARG A 4 -4.94 20.77 -83.72
CA ARG A 4 -4.21 19.89 -82.81
C ARG A 4 -4.73 20.15 -81.39
N ASP A 5 -5.38 19.16 -80.79
CA ASP A 5 -5.72 19.15 -79.37
C ASP A 5 -4.50 18.65 -78.57
N VAL A 6 -4.07 19.46 -77.59
CA VAL A 6 -3.01 19.12 -76.64
C VAL A 6 -3.68 18.63 -75.36
N LEU A 7 -3.53 17.34 -75.06
CA LEU A 7 -3.89 16.74 -73.77
C LEU A 7 -2.83 17.09 -72.73
N ALA A 8 -3.20 17.91 -71.74
CA ALA A 8 -2.40 18.16 -70.55
C ALA A 8 -2.57 16.98 -69.57
N ALA A 9 -1.54 16.15 -69.42
CA ALA A 9 -1.47 15.14 -68.37
C ALA A 9 -1.04 15.82 -67.06
N GLY A 10 -1.99 16.00 -66.14
CA GLY A 10 -1.71 16.43 -64.77
C GLY A 10 -1.12 15.26 -63.97
N ALA A 11 0.13 15.38 -63.55
CA ALA A 11 0.75 14.47 -62.60
C ALA A 11 0.24 14.79 -61.18
N MET A 12 -0.68 13.97 -60.66
CA MET A 12 -0.96 13.94 -59.22
C MET A 12 0.21 13.25 -58.51
N LEU A 13 1.02 14.04 -57.78
CA LEU A 13 1.93 13.50 -56.78
C LEU A 13 1.11 12.93 -55.62
N PRO A 14 1.29 11.65 -55.24
CA PRO A 14 0.65 11.13 -54.04
C PRO A 14 1.22 11.85 -52.83
N LEU A 15 0.36 12.49 -52.02
CA LEU A 15 0.72 12.86 -50.66
C LEU A 15 1.07 11.57 -49.92
N LEU A 16 2.37 11.33 -49.72
CA LEU A 16 2.87 10.38 -48.75
C LEU A 16 2.41 10.87 -47.37
N ALA A 17 1.30 10.31 -46.88
CA ALA A 17 0.94 10.42 -45.48
C ALA A 17 2.12 9.85 -44.68
N ALA A 18 2.79 10.71 -43.91
CA ALA A 18 3.84 10.29 -43.01
C ALA A 18 3.29 9.19 -42.10
N ALA A 19 3.91 8.01 -42.12
CA ALA A 19 3.60 6.97 -41.16
C ALA A 19 3.77 7.57 -39.75
N PRO A 20 2.81 7.36 -38.83
CA PRO A 20 2.97 7.84 -37.47
C PRO A 20 4.27 7.24 -36.91
N ALA A 21 5.12 8.09 -36.35
CA ALA A 21 6.31 7.64 -35.64
C ALA A 21 5.89 6.57 -34.62
N PRO A 22 6.66 5.48 -34.43
CA PRO A 22 6.34 4.48 -33.43
C PRO A 22 6.17 5.18 -32.08
N ALA A 23 5.06 4.89 -31.40
CA ALA A 23 4.79 5.45 -30.08
C ALA A 23 6.00 5.21 -29.18
N GLN A 24 6.64 6.29 -28.76
CA GLN A 24 7.77 6.20 -27.85
C GLN A 24 7.20 5.75 -26.50
N GLY A 25 7.48 4.50 -26.11
CA GLY A 25 6.96 3.91 -24.87
C GLY A 25 7.36 4.72 -23.63
N VAL A 26 6.64 4.49 -22.51
CA VAL A 26 6.92 5.16 -21.24
C VAL A 26 8.36 4.89 -20.80
N ARG A 27 9.14 5.96 -20.64
CA ARG A 27 10.54 5.86 -20.18
C ARG A 27 10.57 5.48 -18.71
N ARG A 28 11.74 5.02 -18.23
CA ARG A 28 11.98 4.76 -16.81
C ARG A 28 13.11 5.63 -16.28
N LYS A 29 13.04 5.96 -14.99
CA LYS A 29 14.10 6.63 -14.24
C LYS A 29 14.50 5.74 -13.06
N ALA A 30 15.81 5.65 -12.81
CA ALA A 30 16.33 4.93 -11.66
C ALA A 30 16.40 5.85 -10.44
N VAL A 31 15.87 5.40 -9.32
CA VAL A 31 15.97 6.02 -8.00
C VAL A 31 16.93 5.19 -7.16
N ARG A 32 18.03 5.80 -6.72
CA ARG A 32 18.99 5.16 -5.81
C ARG A 32 18.66 5.55 -4.38
N VAL A 33 18.60 4.56 -3.50
CA VAL A 33 18.27 4.75 -2.10
C VAL A 33 19.42 4.22 -1.26
N ALA A 34 19.94 5.04 -0.35
CA ALA A 34 20.92 4.61 0.62
C ALA A 34 20.22 3.85 1.74
N ALA A 35 20.77 2.69 2.11
CA ALA A 35 20.24 1.83 3.16
C ALA A 35 21.41 1.04 3.80
N PRO A 36 21.26 0.51 5.03
CA PRO A 36 22.25 -0.34 5.70
C PRO A 36 22.33 -1.77 5.12
N PHE A 37 21.78 -1.99 3.92
CA PHE A 37 21.78 -3.25 3.19
C PHE A 37 21.85 -2.95 1.68
N ASP A 38 22.15 -3.98 0.88
CA ASP A 38 22.19 -3.87 -0.57
C ASP A 38 20.80 -3.55 -1.13
N MET A 39 20.58 -2.28 -1.46
CA MET A 39 19.34 -1.76 -2.01
C MET A 39 19.46 -1.62 -3.54
N PRO A 40 18.72 -2.43 -4.33
CA PRO A 40 18.68 -2.25 -5.78
C PRO A 40 18.18 -0.86 -6.16
N ALA A 41 18.62 -0.35 -7.31
CA ALA A 41 18.02 0.84 -7.87
C ALA A 41 16.54 0.56 -8.21
N ILE A 42 15.65 1.44 -7.78
CA ILE A 42 14.21 1.33 -8.04
C ILE A 42 13.92 2.01 -9.38
N GLU A 43 13.34 1.29 -10.33
CA GLU A 43 12.87 1.89 -11.58
C GLU A 43 11.44 2.42 -11.45
N ILE A 44 11.23 3.70 -11.78
CA ILE A 44 9.91 4.35 -11.84
C ILE A 44 9.57 4.82 -13.25
N PRO A 45 8.28 4.85 -13.63
CA PRO A 45 7.87 5.38 -14.93
C PRO A 45 8.04 6.90 -15.00
N ASP A 46 8.42 7.39 -16.18
CA ASP A 46 8.53 8.81 -16.51
C ASP A 46 7.50 9.18 -17.58
N PHE A 47 6.42 9.79 -17.13
CA PHE A 47 5.34 10.29 -17.97
C PHE A 47 5.54 11.74 -18.44
N GLY A 48 6.74 12.33 -18.25
CA GLY A 48 6.99 13.73 -18.60
C GLY A 48 6.84 14.08 -20.10
N ALA A 49 6.88 13.09 -20.99
CA ALA A 49 6.78 13.27 -22.44
C ALA A 49 5.59 12.55 -23.09
N VAL A 50 4.67 11.98 -22.32
CA VAL A 50 3.50 11.27 -22.89
C VAL A 50 2.35 12.23 -23.19
N ARG A 51 1.44 11.80 -24.05
CA ARG A 51 0.19 12.52 -24.36
C ARG A 51 -0.76 12.54 -23.16
N GLY A 52 -1.45 13.67 -22.97
CA GLY A 52 -2.56 13.82 -22.04
C GLY A 52 -3.92 13.43 -22.65
N PHE A 53 -4.78 12.86 -21.81
CA PHE A 53 -6.12 12.38 -22.12
C PHE A 53 -7.09 12.91 -21.04
N PRO A 54 -7.56 14.16 -21.15
CA PRO A 54 -8.47 14.76 -20.17
C PRO A 54 -9.83 14.09 -20.20
N ILE A 55 -10.36 13.69 -19.05
CA ILE A 55 -11.64 12.96 -18.97
C ILE A 55 -12.84 13.74 -19.53
N THR A 56 -12.75 15.07 -19.61
CA THR A 56 -13.77 15.94 -20.22
C THR A 56 -13.90 15.72 -21.72
N GLU A 57 -12.83 15.35 -22.43
CA GLU A 57 -12.87 14.96 -23.85
C GLU A 57 -13.58 13.60 -24.05
N TYR A 58 -13.77 12.84 -22.98
CA TYR A 58 -14.43 11.53 -22.96
C TYR A 58 -15.83 11.59 -22.34
N GLY A 59 -16.37 12.80 -22.16
CA GLY A 59 -17.76 13.01 -21.73
C GLY A 59 -17.96 13.04 -20.22
N ALA A 60 -16.90 13.20 -19.42
CA ALA A 60 -17.03 13.45 -17.99
C ALA A 60 -17.84 14.72 -17.71
N LYS A 61 -18.70 14.66 -16.71
CA LYS A 61 -19.55 15.77 -16.25
C LYS A 61 -19.55 15.84 -14.73
N PRO A 62 -19.48 17.04 -14.12
CA PRO A 62 -19.75 17.18 -12.69
C PRO A 62 -21.08 16.52 -12.33
N ASP A 63 -21.13 15.86 -11.17
CA ASP A 63 -22.32 15.20 -10.59
C ASP A 63 -22.90 13.98 -11.35
N ASP A 64 -22.32 13.52 -12.45
CA ASP A 64 -22.73 12.29 -13.14
C ASP A 64 -21.72 11.15 -12.94
N GLN A 65 -21.93 10.36 -11.88
CA GLN A 65 -21.05 9.24 -11.54
C GLN A 65 -20.88 8.23 -12.69
N ARG A 66 -21.96 7.93 -13.41
CA ARG A 66 -21.94 6.93 -14.48
C ARG A 66 -21.17 7.45 -15.69
N ALA A 67 -21.41 8.69 -16.08
CA ALA A 67 -20.67 9.33 -17.17
C ALA A 67 -19.18 9.45 -16.84
N ASN A 68 -18.83 9.85 -15.61
CA ASN A 68 -17.45 9.97 -15.17
C ASN A 68 -16.71 8.63 -15.13
N ARG A 69 -17.35 7.58 -14.58
CA ARG A 69 -16.78 6.22 -14.60
C ARG A 69 -16.46 5.78 -16.02
N ARG A 70 -17.39 6.00 -16.95
CA ARG A 70 -17.19 5.68 -18.37
C ARG A 70 -16.08 6.54 -18.99
N ALA A 71 -16.09 7.85 -18.74
CA ALA A 71 -15.12 8.77 -19.30
C ALA A 71 -13.69 8.45 -18.86
N VAL A 72 -13.47 8.09 -17.59
CA VAL A 72 -12.16 7.64 -17.10
C VAL A 72 -11.75 6.34 -17.79
N ALA A 73 -12.64 5.35 -17.91
CA ALA A 73 -12.35 4.09 -18.59
C ALA A 73 -12.02 4.28 -20.07
N ASP A 74 -12.79 5.14 -20.77
CA ASP A 74 -12.58 5.45 -22.19
C ASP A 74 -11.26 6.22 -22.39
N ALA A 75 -10.90 7.14 -21.48
CA ALA A 75 -9.61 7.83 -21.48
C ALA A 75 -8.43 6.87 -21.25
N ILE A 76 -8.56 5.94 -20.29
CA ILE A 76 -7.56 4.88 -20.05
C ILE A 76 -7.39 4.00 -21.29
N ALA A 77 -8.49 3.59 -21.92
CA ALA A 77 -8.46 2.77 -23.13
C ALA A 77 -7.77 3.49 -24.29
N ALA A 78 -8.08 4.78 -24.50
CA ALA A 78 -7.44 5.60 -25.53
C ALA A 78 -5.94 5.82 -25.25
N ALA A 79 -5.58 6.10 -24.00
CA ALA A 79 -4.18 6.26 -23.58
C ALA A 79 -3.38 4.96 -23.79
N TYR A 80 -3.96 3.83 -23.41
CA TYR A 80 -3.33 2.52 -23.61
C TYR A 80 -3.15 2.19 -25.10
N ALA A 81 -4.17 2.45 -25.92
CA ALA A 81 -4.11 2.23 -27.38
C ALA A 81 -3.05 3.11 -28.06
N ALA A 82 -2.73 4.26 -27.47
CA ALA A 82 -1.66 5.15 -27.93
C ALA A 82 -0.25 4.72 -27.48
N GLY A 83 -0.10 3.59 -26.79
CA GLY A 83 1.18 3.10 -26.25
C GLY A 83 1.51 3.62 -24.84
N GLY A 84 0.58 4.33 -24.21
CA GLY A 84 0.71 4.91 -22.89
C GLY A 84 0.29 6.38 -22.87
N GLY A 85 -0.08 6.87 -21.69
CA GLY A 85 -0.56 8.23 -21.56
C GLY A 85 -0.93 8.66 -20.15
N ARG A 86 -1.13 9.96 -20.02
CA ARG A 86 -1.62 10.61 -18.81
C ARG A 86 -3.12 10.81 -18.92
N VAL A 87 -3.90 10.09 -18.14
CA VAL A 87 -5.33 10.34 -17.94
C VAL A 87 -5.48 11.48 -16.95
N VAL A 88 -5.97 12.63 -17.41
CA VAL A 88 -6.01 13.87 -16.62
C VAL A 88 -7.39 14.04 -15.99
N ILE A 89 -7.42 14.14 -14.66
CA ILE A 89 -8.58 14.54 -13.87
C ILE A 89 -8.41 16.05 -13.57
N PRO A 90 -9.15 16.93 -14.27
CA PRO A 90 -8.99 18.36 -14.10
C PRO A 90 -9.63 18.87 -12.81
N ALA A 91 -9.38 20.13 -12.47
CA ALA A 91 -10.02 20.77 -11.32
C ALA A 91 -11.55 20.61 -11.33
N GLY A 92 -12.13 20.30 -10.17
CA GLY A 92 -13.55 19.97 -10.01
C GLY A 92 -13.77 18.71 -9.18
N ILE A 93 -15.03 18.42 -8.87
CA ILE A 93 -15.42 17.21 -8.12
C ILE A 93 -16.03 16.20 -9.11
N TRP A 94 -15.42 15.03 -9.18
CA TRP A 94 -15.76 13.97 -10.12
C TRP A 94 -16.18 12.72 -9.34
N ALA A 95 -17.47 12.44 -9.26
CA ALA A 95 -17.95 11.18 -8.68
C ALA A 95 -17.59 10.02 -9.62
N SER A 96 -17.12 8.89 -9.10
CA SER A 96 -16.78 7.69 -9.90
C SER A 96 -17.03 6.39 -9.12
N GLY A 97 -17.09 5.27 -9.83
CA GLY A 97 -16.90 3.93 -9.28
C GLY A 97 -15.40 3.54 -9.30
N PRO A 98 -15.06 2.24 -9.32
CA PRO A 98 -13.66 1.81 -9.36
C PRO A 98 -12.95 2.24 -10.64
N ILE A 99 -11.66 2.54 -10.52
CA ILE A 99 -10.76 2.80 -11.64
C ILE A 99 -9.82 1.61 -11.82
N HIS A 100 -9.84 1.00 -13.00
CA HIS A 100 -8.93 -0.09 -13.37
C HIS A 100 -7.85 0.44 -14.30
N LEU A 101 -6.63 0.55 -13.80
CA LEU A 101 -5.47 1.00 -14.57
C LEU A 101 -4.96 -0.12 -15.48
N ARG A 102 -4.19 0.26 -16.49
CA ARG A 102 -3.46 -0.65 -17.39
C ARG A 102 -1.99 -0.27 -17.39
N SER A 103 -1.13 -1.12 -17.93
CA SER A 103 0.28 -0.79 -18.14
C SER A 103 0.45 0.51 -18.91
N ASN A 104 1.49 1.29 -18.58
CA ASN A 104 1.85 2.55 -19.22
C ASN A 104 0.80 3.67 -19.03
N ILE A 105 0.04 3.65 -17.93
CA ILE A 105 -0.95 4.68 -17.61
C ILE A 105 -0.56 5.46 -16.36
N GLU A 106 -0.63 6.79 -16.47
CA GLU A 106 -0.63 7.71 -15.35
C GLU A 106 -2.05 8.24 -15.12
N LEU A 107 -2.59 8.07 -13.92
CA LEU A 107 -3.77 8.81 -13.46
C LEU A 107 -3.30 10.09 -12.77
N HIS A 108 -3.47 11.24 -13.43
CA HIS A 108 -3.00 12.53 -12.95
C HIS A 108 -4.14 13.41 -12.45
N LEU A 109 -4.11 13.76 -11.15
CA LEU A 109 -5.09 14.63 -10.52
C LEU A 109 -4.54 16.06 -10.40
N GLU A 110 -5.09 16.96 -11.21
CA GLU A 110 -4.68 18.37 -11.16
C GLU A 110 -4.98 19.00 -9.80
N LYS A 111 -4.28 20.10 -9.50
CA LYS A 111 -4.59 20.89 -8.31
C LYS A 111 -6.05 21.35 -8.35
N GLY A 112 -6.79 21.07 -7.27
CA GLY A 112 -8.22 21.38 -7.16
C GLY A 112 -9.14 20.31 -7.75
N ALA A 113 -8.60 19.19 -8.25
CA ALA A 113 -9.38 18.02 -8.60
C ALA A 113 -9.71 17.19 -7.35
N THR A 114 -10.94 16.68 -7.28
CA THR A 114 -11.36 15.66 -6.31
C THR A 114 -12.03 14.52 -7.06
N LEU A 115 -11.45 13.32 -7.00
CA LEU A 115 -12.08 12.10 -7.49
C LEU A 115 -12.76 11.40 -6.30
N ALA A 116 -14.09 11.42 -6.26
CA ALA A 116 -14.90 10.91 -5.17
C ALA A 116 -15.49 9.54 -5.50
N PHE A 117 -15.11 8.51 -4.75
CA PHE A 117 -15.50 7.12 -4.99
C PHE A 117 -16.84 6.78 -4.34
N SER A 118 -17.67 6.03 -5.08
CA SER A 118 -18.99 5.56 -4.67
C SER A 118 -18.94 4.73 -3.36
N PRO A 119 -19.91 4.89 -2.45
CA PRO A 119 -20.07 4.01 -1.30
C PRO A 119 -20.90 2.75 -1.63
N ASP A 120 -21.40 2.58 -2.85
CA ASP A 120 -22.22 1.43 -3.25
C ASP A 120 -21.34 0.21 -3.59
N PRO A 121 -21.40 -0.90 -2.82
CA PRO A 121 -20.64 -2.09 -3.12
C PRO A 121 -20.92 -2.69 -4.52
N GLY A 122 -22.12 -2.47 -5.06
CA GLY A 122 -22.50 -2.93 -6.39
C GLY A 122 -21.66 -2.32 -7.51
N ASP A 123 -21.11 -1.11 -7.31
CA ASP A 123 -20.22 -0.48 -8.28
C ASP A 123 -18.87 -1.21 -8.44
N TYR A 124 -18.47 -1.97 -7.42
CA TYR A 124 -17.19 -2.67 -7.31
C TYR A 124 -17.27 -4.15 -7.71
N LEU A 125 -18.38 -4.54 -8.32
CA LEU A 125 -18.56 -5.84 -8.97
C LEU A 125 -18.35 -5.73 -10.49
N PRO A 126 -17.95 -6.81 -11.18
CA PRO A 126 -17.70 -8.17 -10.65
C PRO A 126 -16.44 -8.26 -9.78
N ALA A 127 -16.33 -9.33 -8.99
CA ALA A 127 -15.19 -9.58 -8.11
C ALA A 127 -13.86 -9.67 -8.87
N VAL A 128 -12.77 -9.22 -8.24
CA VAL A 128 -11.41 -9.27 -8.80
C VAL A 128 -10.45 -10.04 -7.87
N PRO A 129 -9.35 -10.61 -8.39
CA PRO A 129 -8.29 -11.18 -7.57
C PRO A 129 -7.68 -10.15 -6.63
N THR A 130 -7.67 -10.44 -5.33
CA THR A 130 -7.11 -9.55 -4.31
C THR A 130 -6.58 -10.36 -3.13
N SER A 131 -6.00 -9.70 -2.12
CA SER A 131 -5.59 -10.29 -0.84
C SER A 131 -6.32 -9.57 0.27
N TRP A 132 -6.98 -10.28 1.20
CA TRP A 132 -7.70 -9.68 2.32
C TRP A 132 -7.15 -10.22 3.65
N GLU A 133 -6.63 -9.32 4.51
CA GLU A 133 -5.87 -9.67 5.74
C GLU A 133 -4.80 -10.77 5.52
N GLY A 134 -4.15 -10.74 4.36
CA GLY A 134 -3.04 -11.62 3.99
C GLY A 134 -3.42 -12.98 3.39
N ILE A 135 -4.67 -13.14 2.92
CA ILE A 135 -5.14 -14.35 2.23
C ILE A 135 -5.68 -13.98 0.84
N GLU A 136 -5.19 -14.64 -0.22
CA GLU A 136 -5.69 -14.40 -1.58
C GLU A 136 -7.14 -14.89 -1.76
N CYS A 137 -7.96 -14.07 -2.40
CA CYS A 137 -9.37 -14.34 -2.69
C CYS A 137 -9.86 -13.60 -3.95
N LEU A 138 -11.13 -13.82 -4.32
CA LEU A 138 -11.88 -12.90 -5.16
C LEU A 138 -12.75 -12.03 -4.25
N ASN A 139 -12.72 -10.71 -4.41
CA ASN A 139 -13.54 -9.79 -3.62
C ASN A 139 -13.92 -8.55 -4.45
N TYR A 140 -14.69 -7.63 -3.84
CA TYR A 140 -14.97 -6.31 -4.42
C TYR A 140 -13.69 -5.63 -4.93
N SER A 141 -13.77 -5.00 -6.09
CA SER A 141 -12.67 -4.22 -6.65
C SER A 141 -12.14 -3.20 -5.65
N PRO A 142 -10.82 -3.08 -5.48
CA PRO A 142 -10.21 -1.88 -4.93
C PRO A 142 -10.68 -0.62 -5.68
N LEU A 143 -10.69 0.53 -5.01
CA LEU A 143 -11.18 1.79 -5.57
C LEU A 143 -10.33 2.24 -6.75
N ILE A 144 -9.01 2.08 -6.64
CA ILE A 144 -8.07 2.13 -7.75
C ILE A 144 -7.31 0.82 -7.78
N TYR A 145 -7.38 0.14 -8.92
CA TYR A 145 -6.88 -1.22 -9.06
C TYR A 145 -5.99 -1.35 -10.30
N ALA A 146 -4.87 -2.04 -10.14
CA ALA A 146 -4.05 -2.52 -11.26
C ALA A 146 -3.63 -3.96 -10.97
N TYR A 147 -3.78 -4.83 -11.96
CA TYR A 147 -3.39 -6.24 -11.87
C TYR A 147 -2.44 -6.58 -13.00
N ASP A 148 -1.28 -7.12 -12.65
CA ASP A 148 -0.27 -7.57 -13.63
C ASP A 148 0.11 -6.47 -14.64
N CYS A 149 0.33 -5.25 -14.12
CA CYS A 149 0.64 -4.06 -14.92
C CYS A 149 2.09 -3.61 -14.73
N GLU A 150 2.65 -2.98 -15.76
CA GLU A 150 3.96 -2.31 -15.69
C GLU A 150 3.84 -0.82 -15.98
N ASN A 151 4.70 0.01 -15.37
CA ASN A 151 4.76 1.44 -15.59
C ASN A 151 3.41 2.12 -15.29
N VAL A 152 2.98 2.06 -14.03
CA VAL A 152 1.70 2.63 -13.59
C VAL A 152 1.93 3.73 -12.57
N ALA A 153 1.21 4.84 -12.71
CA ALA A 153 1.38 5.98 -11.82
C ALA A 153 0.05 6.61 -11.39
N ILE A 154 0.04 7.15 -10.17
CA ILE A 154 -1.00 8.03 -9.64
C ILE A 154 -0.30 9.30 -9.15
N THR A 155 -0.52 10.43 -9.79
CA THR A 155 0.25 11.65 -9.52
C THR A 155 -0.63 12.89 -9.42
N GLY A 156 -0.04 13.99 -8.97
CA GLY A 156 -0.65 15.32 -8.99
C GLY A 156 -0.86 15.89 -7.59
N GLN A 157 -1.78 16.84 -7.46
CA GLN A 157 -2.05 17.56 -6.19
C GLN A 157 -3.53 17.52 -5.80
N GLY A 158 -4.35 16.79 -6.54
CA GLY A 158 -5.76 16.58 -6.23
C GLY A 158 -6.00 15.59 -5.09
N ILE A 159 -7.27 15.39 -4.80
CA ILE A 159 -7.78 14.57 -3.70
C ILE A 159 -8.43 13.30 -4.26
N LEU A 160 -8.05 12.16 -3.70
CA LEU A 160 -8.74 10.88 -3.82
C LEU A 160 -9.62 10.73 -2.57
N LEU A 161 -10.94 10.72 -2.73
CA LEU A 161 -11.89 10.72 -1.61
C LEU A 161 -12.76 9.46 -1.63
N ALA A 162 -12.71 8.65 -0.58
CA ALA A 162 -13.68 7.58 -0.39
C ALA A 162 -14.91 8.09 0.40
N ARG A 163 -16.12 7.89 -0.16
CA ARG A 163 -17.36 8.03 0.61
C ARG A 163 -17.57 6.78 1.45
N LEU A 164 -17.79 6.95 2.76
CA LEU A 164 -17.75 5.84 3.73
C LEU A 164 -19.11 5.27 4.11
N ASP A 165 -20.22 5.77 3.58
CA ASP A 165 -21.59 5.48 4.03
C ASP A 165 -21.83 3.98 4.34
N THR A 166 -21.77 3.13 3.31
CA THR A 166 -21.93 1.67 3.47
C THR A 166 -20.72 1.02 4.14
N TRP A 167 -19.51 1.49 3.83
CA TRP A 167 -18.27 0.89 4.34
C TRP A 167 -18.14 1.02 5.86
N ALA A 168 -18.62 2.11 6.44
CA ALA A 168 -18.62 2.35 7.87
C ALA A 168 -19.60 1.41 8.61
N ILE A 169 -20.71 1.03 7.97
CA ILE A 169 -21.61 -0.01 8.50
C ILE A 169 -20.86 -1.35 8.58
N TRP A 170 -20.02 -1.65 7.59
CA TRP A 170 -19.21 -2.89 7.53
C TRP A 170 -17.97 -2.87 8.46
N TYR A 171 -17.79 -1.82 9.26
CA TYR A 171 -16.84 -1.87 10.38
C TYR A 171 -17.34 -2.81 11.48
N ALA A 172 -18.67 -2.93 11.62
CA ALA A 172 -19.25 -3.96 12.45
C ALA A 172 -18.93 -5.34 11.86
N ARG A 173 -18.65 -6.29 12.75
CA ARG A 173 -18.23 -7.64 12.40
C ARG A 173 -19.23 -8.67 12.92
N PRO A 174 -20.46 -8.67 12.37
CA PRO A 174 -21.50 -9.58 12.82
C PRO A 174 -21.15 -11.02 12.46
N LYS A 175 -21.89 -11.98 13.02
CA LYS A 175 -21.66 -13.43 12.82
C LYS A 175 -21.48 -13.84 11.35
N PRO A 176 -22.29 -13.37 10.37
CA PRO A 176 -22.08 -13.74 8.96
C PRO A 176 -20.73 -13.29 8.40
N HIS A 177 -20.26 -12.09 8.75
CA HIS A 177 -18.93 -11.62 8.38
C HIS A 177 -17.84 -12.50 9.02
N MET A 178 -17.97 -12.80 10.32
CA MET A 178 -17.01 -13.66 11.02
C MET A 178 -16.94 -15.07 10.42
N ASP A 179 -18.09 -15.62 9.99
CA ASP A 179 -18.16 -16.90 9.29
C ASP A 179 -17.46 -16.86 7.93
N ALA A 180 -17.61 -15.76 7.18
CA ALA A 180 -16.89 -15.56 5.93
C ALA A 180 -15.36 -15.52 6.13
N LEU A 181 -14.87 -14.90 7.21
CA LEU A 181 -13.45 -14.91 7.55
C LEU A 181 -12.93 -16.32 7.84
N VAL A 182 -13.68 -17.09 8.64
CA VAL A 182 -13.36 -18.49 8.93
C VAL A 182 -13.35 -19.32 7.65
N GLU A 183 -14.34 -19.13 6.77
CA GLU A 183 -14.42 -19.85 5.51
C GLU A 183 -13.22 -19.55 4.60
N LEU A 184 -12.85 -18.27 4.43
CA LEU A 184 -11.68 -17.88 3.64
C LEU A 184 -10.40 -18.50 4.21
N TYR A 185 -10.22 -18.45 5.52
CA TYR A 185 -9.11 -19.10 6.21
C TYR A 185 -9.06 -20.61 5.91
N GLN A 186 -10.20 -21.31 6.01
CA GLN A 186 -10.25 -22.75 5.73
C GLN A 186 -9.99 -23.07 4.26
N MET A 187 -10.48 -22.25 3.33
CA MET A 187 -10.20 -22.41 1.91
C MET A 187 -8.70 -22.30 1.62
N ALA A 188 -8.04 -21.29 2.19
CA ALA A 188 -6.61 -21.09 2.05
C ALA A 188 -5.80 -22.25 2.64
N ARG A 189 -6.11 -22.64 3.88
CA ARG A 189 -5.49 -23.79 4.55
C ARG A 189 -5.62 -25.09 3.76
N LYS A 190 -6.80 -25.35 3.19
CA LYS A 190 -7.09 -26.58 2.42
C LYS A 190 -6.55 -26.53 0.98
N GLY A 191 -5.88 -25.44 0.58
CA GLY A 191 -5.35 -25.30 -0.77
C GLY A 191 -6.43 -25.15 -1.84
N VAL A 192 -7.62 -24.65 -1.50
CA VAL A 192 -8.67 -24.35 -2.50
C VAL A 192 -8.12 -23.31 -3.48
N PRO A 193 -8.24 -23.49 -4.80
CA PRO A 193 -7.76 -22.51 -5.79
C PRO A 193 -8.36 -21.11 -5.56
N VAL A 194 -7.57 -20.05 -5.74
CA VAL A 194 -7.99 -18.65 -5.49
C VAL A 194 -9.25 -18.28 -6.29
N ALA A 195 -9.36 -18.74 -7.54
CA ALA A 195 -10.53 -18.52 -8.39
C ALA A 195 -11.85 -19.09 -7.84
N ARG A 196 -11.79 -19.90 -6.77
CA ARG A 196 -12.97 -20.46 -6.08
C ARG A 196 -13.22 -19.82 -4.71
N ARG A 197 -12.48 -18.78 -4.33
CA ARG A 197 -12.57 -18.10 -3.04
C ARG A 197 -13.33 -16.77 -3.16
N ASP A 198 -14.57 -16.81 -3.64
CA ASP A 198 -15.37 -15.60 -3.88
C ASP A 198 -16.03 -15.08 -2.59
N MET A 199 -15.56 -13.93 -2.12
CA MET A 199 -15.97 -13.27 -0.89
C MET A 199 -17.00 -12.15 -1.10
N THR A 200 -17.52 -11.99 -2.32
CA THR A 200 -18.57 -11.00 -2.64
C THR A 200 -19.99 -11.51 -2.37
N ARG A 201 -20.11 -12.69 -1.73
CA ARG A 201 -21.40 -13.31 -1.40
C ARG A 201 -22.07 -12.64 -0.20
N ALA A 202 -23.37 -12.36 -0.33
CA ALA A 202 -24.29 -11.97 0.75
C ALA A 202 -23.66 -11.05 1.82
N GLU A 203 -23.75 -11.42 3.10
CA GLU A 203 -23.30 -10.63 4.25
C GLU A 203 -21.82 -10.85 4.62
N ALA A 204 -21.00 -11.36 3.68
CA ALA A 204 -19.56 -11.53 3.92
C ALA A 204 -18.89 -10.18 4.22
N ASN A 205 -19.29 -9.11 3.50
CA ASN A 205 -18.95 -7.72 3.81
C ASN A 205 -17.43 -7.46 4.00
N LEU A 206 -16.58 -8.16 3.24
CA LEU A 206 -15.14 -7.88 3.22
C LEU A 206 -14.90 -6.58 2.43
N ARG A 207 -14.62 -5.49 3.14
CA ARG A 207 -14.40 -4.16 2.55
C ARG A 207 -13.24 -4.17 1.53
N PRO A 208 -13.36 -3.43 0.41
CA PRO A 208 -12.27 -3.30 -0.57
C PRO A 208 -11.15 -2.36 -0.09
N HIS A 209 -9.95 -2.54 -0.63
CA HIS A 209 -8.81 -1.63 -0.45
C HIS A 209 -9.08 -0.31 -1.17
N PHE A 210 -8.44 0.78 -0.76
CA PHE A 210 -8.48 2.01 -1.57
C PHE A 210 -7.63 1.84 -2.83
N ILE A 211 -6.31 1.85 -2.71
CA ILE A 211 -5.39 1.66 -3.83
C ILE A 211 -4.74 0.28 -3.69
N GLN A 212 -4.89 -0.57 -4.70
CA GLN A 212 -4.15 -1.83 -4.76
C GLN A 212 -3.48 -2.00 -6.11
N PHE A 213 -2.15 -2.09 -6.05
CA PHE A 213 -1.34 -2.60 -7.15
C PHE A 213 -1.06 -4.07 -6.82
N ASN A 214 -1.51 -4.98 -7.68
CA ASN A 214 -1.35 -6.42 -7.49
C ASN A 214 -0.46 -6.96 -8.61
N ARG A 215 0.69 -7.56 -8.25
CA ARG A 215 1.68 -8.11 -9.20
C ARG A 215 2.20 -7.08 -10.21
N CYS A 216 2.27 -5.81 -9.82
CA CYS A 216 2.71 -4.73 -10.71
C CYS A 216 4.22 -4.49 -10.62
N ARG A 217 4.78 -3.81 -11.64
CA ARG A 217 6.19 -3.37 -11.67
C ARG A 217 6.31 -1.91 -12.07
N HIS A 218 7.27 -1.21 -11.48
CA HIS A 218 7.53 0.21 -11.75
C HIS A 218 6.29 1.06 -11.45
N VAL A 219 6.04 1.19 -10.14
CA VAL A 219 4.86 1.87 -9.60
C VAL A 219 5.27 3.20 -9.01
N LEU A 220 4.55 4.26 -9.33
CA LEU A 220 4.73 5.59 -8.75
C LEU A 220 3.42 6.12 -8.16
N ILE A 221 3.43 6.53 -6.90
CA ILE A 221 2.39 7.38 -6.32
C ILE A 221 3.05 8.67 -5.85
N GLU A 222 2.65 9.81 -6.39
CA GLU A 222 3.33 11.07 -6.10
C GLU A 222 2.39 12.26 -5.88
N GLY A 223 2.53 12.93 -4.73
CA GLY A 223 1.94 14.24 -4.43
C GLY A 223 0.45 14.27 -4.07
N VAL A 224 -0.32 13.24 -4.40
CA VAL A 224 -1.77 13.19 -4.19
C VAL A 224 -2.14 13.22 -2.71
N GLN A 225 -3.37 13.65 -2.44
CA GLN A 225 -4.00 13.58 -1.12
C GLN A 225 -5.04 12.46 -1.11
N ILE A 226 -5.07 11.65 -0.06
CA ILE A 226 -6.05 10.58 0.13
C ILE A 226 -6.86 10.87 1.39
N GLN A 227 -8.17 10.88 1.24
CA GLN A 227 -9.12 11.14 2.32
C GLN A 227 -10.08 9.97 2.47
N ASN A 228 -10.18 9.47 3.70
CA ASN A 228 -10.88 8.25 4.07
C ASN A 228 -10.32 6.99 3.37
N SER A 229 -10.67 5.82 3.89
CA SER A 229 -10.46 4.56 3.20
C SER A 229 -11.46 3.50 3.70
N PRO A 230 -12.05 2.68 2.82
CA PRO A 230 -12.92 1.58 3.27
C PRO A 230 -12.16 0.52 4.08
N PHE A 231 -10.88 0.29 3.78
CA PHE A 231 -9.99 -0.71 4.40
C PHE A 231 -8.54 -0.19 4.36
N TRP A 232 -7.54 -1.02 4.05
CA TRP A 232 -6.15 -0.58 3.83
C TRP A 232 -6.07 0.44 2.69
N THR A 233 -5.23 1.47 2.88
CA THR A 233 -5.23 2.65 2.01
C THR A 233 -4.36 2.46 0.77
N ILE A 234 -3.08 2.15 0.92
CA ILE A 234 -2.19 1.86 -0.20
C ILE A 234 -1.60 0.47 -0.03
N HIS A 235 -1.97 -0.47 -0.88
CA HIS A 235 -1.57 -1.88 -0.80
C HIS A 235 -0.83 -2.32 -2.06
N PRO A 236 0.51 -2.15 -2.11
CA PRO A 236 1.35 -2.82 -3.09
C PRO A 236 1.46 -4.30 -2.68
N HIS A 237 0.75 -5.17 -3.40
CA HIS A 237 0.73 -6.61 -3.18
C HIS A 237 1.52 -7.32 -4.28
N LEU A 238 2.57 -8.07 -3.91
CA LEU A 238 3.47 -8.77 -4.85
C LEU A 238 4.08 -7.86 -5.93
N CYS A 239 4.32 -6.59 -5.60
CA CYS A 239 4.88 -5.61 -6.53
C CYS A 239 6.41 -5.59 -6.50
N ARG A 240 7.00 -5.05 -7.56
CA ARG A 240 8.44 -4.74 -7.62
C ARG A 240 8.67 -3.32 -8.08
N ASP A 241 9.63 -2.66 -7.44
CA ASP A 241 10.02 -1.28 -7.74
C ASP A 241 8.83 -0.31 -7.56
N VAL A 242 8.64 0.12 -6.31
CA VAL A 242 7.52 0.98 -5.90
C VAL A 242 8.06 2.23 -5.24
N VAL A 243 7.64 3.40 -5.70
CA VAL A 243 7.91 4.68 -5.04
C VAL A 243 6.59 5.35 -4.66
N ILE A 244 6.49 5.74 -3.39
CA ILE A 244 5.38 6.52 -2.83
C ILE A 244 6.00 7.78 -2.24
N ARG A 245 5.77 8.93 -2.87
CA ARG A 245 6.45 10.20 -2.53
C ARG A 245 5.48 11.34 -2.31
N GLY A 246 5.67 12.12 -1.25
CA GLY A 246 4.93 13.39 -1.09
C GLY A 246 3.43 13.22 -0.91
N VAL A 247 2.97 12.00 -0.60
CA VAL A 247 1.55 11.67 -0.43
C VAL A 247 1.10 12.12 0.95
N ARG A 248 -0.12 12.64 1.03
CA ARG A 248 -0.78 12.96 2.30
C ARG A 248 -2.00 12.08 2.47
N ILE A 249 -2.09 11.37 3.59
CA ILE A 249 -3.20 10.45 3.87
C ILE A 249 -3.85 10.86 5.18
N GLU A 250 -5.18 11.03 5.15
CA GLU A 250 -6.04 11.23 6.32
C GLU A 250 -7.19 10.23 6.28
N ALA A 251 -7.15 9.22 7.14
CA ALA A 251 -8.14 8.14 7.16
C ALA A 251 -8.27 7.55 8.58
N HIS A 252 -9.43 7.72 9.21
CA HIS A 252 -9.66 7.37 10.63
C HIS A 252 -10.71 6.27 10.85
N GLY A 253 -10.97 5.45 9.83
CA GLY A 253 -11.83 4.28 9.89
C GLY A 253 -11.14 3.04 10.46
N HIS A 254 -11.85 1.91 10.42
CA HIS A 254 -11.34 0.62 10.90
C HIS A 254 -10.37 -0.01 9.87
N ASN A 255 -9.18 -0.45 10.31
CA ASN A 255 -8.10 -0.94 9.44
C ASN A 255 -7.63 0.09 8.39
N ASN A 256 -7.50 1.35 8.78
CA ASN A 256 -6.95 2.38 7.92
C ASN A 256 -5.45 2.53 8.19
N ASP A 257 -4.70 1.52 7.76
CA ASP A 257 -3.26 1.58 7.63
C ASP A 257 -2.91 2.56 6.48
N GLY A 258 -1.76 3.24 6.57
CA GLY A 258 -1.33 4.18 5.52
C GLY A 258 -0.80 3.47 4.28
N VAL A 259 0.24 2.65 4.45
CA VAL A 259 0.81 1.81 3.38
C VAL A 259 1.08 0.40 3.89
N ASP A 260 0.67 -0.59 3.10
CA ASP A 260 0.82 -2.02 3.36
C ASP A 260 1.68 -2.69 2.28
N PRO A 261 3.02 -2.58 2.28
CA PRO A 261 3.83 -3.36 1.37
C PRO A 261 3.70 -4.85 1.72
N GLU A 262 2.96 -5.61 0.91
CA GLU A 262 2.71 -7.03 1.14
C GLU A 262 3.38 -7.90 0.08
N MET A 263 4.36 -8.72 0.50
CA MET A 263 5.19 -9.55 -0.41
C MET A 263 5.88 -8.73 -1.53
N SER A 264 5.96 -7.41 -1.37
CA SER A 264 6.50 -6.48 -2.35
C SER A 264 7.98 -6.24 -2.11
N GLN A 265 8.71 -5.89 -3.18
CA GLN A 265 10.16 -5.78 -3.16
C GLN A 265 10.65 -4.47 -3.78
N ASN A 266 11.68 -3.89 -3.17
CA ASN A 266 12.28 -2.60 -3.58
C ASN A 266 11.24 -1.48 -3.50
N VAL A 267 10.90 -1.10 -2.27
CA VAL A 267 9.87 -0.09 -1.98
C VAL A 267 10.51 1.11 -1.30
N LEU A 268 10.21 2.30 -1.79
CA LEU A 268 10.57 3.57 -1.16
C LEU A 268 9.31 4.35 -0.82
N ILE A 269 9.19 4.75 0.44
CA ILE A 269 8.15 5.63 0.96
C ILE A 269 8.85 6.87 1.50
N GLU A 270 8.67 8.04 0.88
CA GLU A 270 9.40 9.24 1.29
C GLU A 270 8.59 10.54 1.23
N ASP A 271 8.95 11.49 2.10
CA ASP A 271 8.37 12.83 2.14
C ASP A 271 6.83 12.82 2.34
N CYS A 272 6.29 11.76 2.93
CA CYS A 272 4.84 11.56 3.12
C CYS A 272 4.36 12.08 4.48
N VAL A 273 3.05 12.37 4.55
CA VAL A 273 2.35 12.73 5.79
C VAL A 273 1.22 11.74 6.05
N PHE A 274 1.22 11.13 7.24
CA PHE A 274 0.23 10.11 7.62
C PHE A 274 -0.59 10.55 8.83
N ASP A 275 -1.91 10.51 8.69
CA ASP A 275 -2.88 10.74 9.76
C ASP A 275 -3.90 9.59 9.75
N GLN A 276 -3.54 8.48 10.41
CA GLN A 276 -4.20 7.19 10.24
C GLN A 276 -5.08 6.80 11.43
N GLY A 277 -6.02 5.87 11.20
CA GLY A 277 -6.78 5.17 12.23
C GLY A 277 -6.04 3.95 12.77
N ASP A 278 -5.10 3.39 11.99
CA ASP A 278 -4.30 2.21 12.33
C ASP A 278 -2.80 2.46 12.06
N ASP A 279 -2.00 1.46 11.70
CA ASP A 279 -0.55 1.59 11.45
C ASP A 279 -0.23 2.65 10.35
N ALA A 280 0.81 3.49 10.54
CA ALA A 280 1.25 4.38 9.45
C ALA A 280 1.79 3.57 8.27
N ILE A 281 2.71 2.65 8.55
CA ILE A 281 3.21 1.64 7.60
C ILE A 281 3.13 0.26 8.25
N SER A 282 2.62 -0.72 7.51
CA SER A 282 2.50 -2.12 7.96
C SER A 282 3.10 -3.07 6.92
N VAL A 283 4.33 -3.53 7.14
CA VAL A 283 5.00 -4.47 6.22
C VAL A 283 4.46 -5.88 6.45
N LYS A 284 4.03 -6.54 5.37
CA LYS A 284 3.36 -7.84 5.42
C LYS A 284 3.91 -8.80 4.37
N SER A 285 3.62 -10.08 4.51
CA SER A 285 3.96 -11.13 3.55
C SER A 285 3.00 -12.30 3.69
N GLY A 286 1.69 -12.03 3.78
CA GLY A 286 0.64 -13.04 3.82
C GLY A 286 0.52 -13.81 5.13
N ARG A 287 -0.56 -14.60 5.21
CA ARG A 287 -0.99 -15.29 6.41
C ARG A 287 -0.95 -16.81 6.26
N ASP A 288 -0.26 -17.43 7.20
CA ASP A 288 -0.20 -18.87 7.47
C ASP A 288 0.01 -19.67 6.17
N HIS A 289 -0.83 -20.69 5.90
CA HIS A 289 -0.71 -21.55 4.72
C HIS A 289 -0.68 -20.81 3.38
N ASP A 290 -1.39 -19.69 3.25
CA ASP A 290 -1.41 -18.94 1.99
C ASP A 290 -0.11 -18.15 1.78
N GLY A 291 0.43 -17.58 2.85
CA GLY A 291 1.76 -16.97 2.84
C GLY A 291 2.86 -18.00 2.55
N TRP A 292 2.78 -19.20 3.16
CA TRP A 292 3.72 -20.29 2.88
C TRP A 292 3.65 -20.78 1.44
N ARG A 293 2.44 -20.88 0.87
CA ARG A 293 2.20 -21.28 -0.52
C ARG A 293 2.82 -20.29 -1.51
N LEU A 294 2.66 -18.99 -1.25
CA LEU A 294 3.17 -17.94 -2.13
C LEU A 294 4.68 -17.73 -2.00
N HIS A 295 5.25 -18.07 -0.84
CA HIS A 295 6.69 -18.14 -0.59
C HIS A 295 7.46 -16.91 -1.10
N THR A 296 6.87 -15.73 -0.95
CA THR A 296 7.44 -14.48 -1.44
C THR A 296 7.59 -13.52 -0.26
N PRO A 297 8.82 -13.19 0.15
CA PRO A 297 9.04 -12.26 1.24
C PRO A 297 8.76 -10.82 0.80
N ALA A 298 8.38 -9.97 1.75
CA ALA A 298 8.51 -8.53 1.60
C ALA A 298 9.96 -8.15 1.92
N ARG A 299 10.63 -7.43 1.02
CA ARG A 299 12.03 -7.07 1.23
C ARG A 299 12.49 -5.79 0.56
N ASN A 300 13.57 -5.22 1.09
CA ASN A 300 14.20 -4.01 0.58
C ASN A 300 13.19 -2.85 0.61
N ILE A 301 12.75 -2.49 1.82
CA ILE A 301 11.74 -1.47 2.06
C ILE A 301 12.38 -0.34 2.84
N VAL A 302 12.27 0.89 2.32
CA VAL A 302 12.82 2.09 2.95
C VAL A 302 11.70 3.11 3.17
N MET A 303 11.57 3.59 4.39
CA MET A 303 10.74 4.74 4.77
C MET A 303 11.66 5.87 5.20
N ARG A 304 11.55 7.06 4.59
CA ARG A 304 12.35 8.22 5.04
C ARG A 304 11.66 9.56 4.94
N ASN A 305 12.09 10.54 5.75
CA ASN A 305 11.60 11.92 5.69
C ASN A 305 10.08 12.04 5.88
N CYS A 306 9.46 11.10 6.59
CA CYS A 306 8.01 11.06 6.75
C CYS A 306 7.60 11.69 8.09
N ARG A 307 6.42 12.34 8.08
CA ARG A 307 5.77 12.84 9.30
C ARG A 307 4.51 12.02 9.58
N VAL A 308 4.42 11.45 10.77
CA VAL A 308 3.21 10.78 11.24
C VAL A 308 2.52 11.69 12.25
N LYS A 309 1.30 12.09 11.96
CA LYS A 309 0.44 12.82 12.91
C LYS A 309 -0.35 11.85 13.77
N ASN A 310 -0.81 10.75 13.20
CA ASN A 310 -1.51 9.72 13.94
C ASN A 310 -1.36 8.33 13.31
N GLY A 311 -1.48 7.31 14.15
CA GLY A 311 -1.53 5.90 13.77
C GLY A 311 -1.33 5.00 14.99
N HIS A 312 -1.39 3.69 14.84
CA HIS A 312 -1.03 2.74 15.92
C HIS A 312 0.48 2.55 16.01
N GLN A 313 1.18 2.40 14.89
CA GLN A 313 2.64 2.32 14.86
C GLN A 313 3.20 3.29 13.81
N LEU A 314 4.43 3.77 13.99
CA LEU A 314 5.15 4.42 12.89
C LEU A 314 5.55 3.37 11.84
N MET A 315 6.11 2.25 12.28
CA MET A 315 6.45 1.09 11.45
C MET A 315 6.02 -0.19 12.16
N ALA A 316 5.11 -0.94 11.54
CA ALA A 316 4.74 -2.28 11.96
C ALA A 316 5.33 -3.34 11.03
N ILE A 317 5.82 -4.43 11.61
CA ILE A 317 6.27 -5.63 10.91
C ILE A 317 5.30 -6.76 11.27
N GLY A 318 4.45 -7.17 10.32
CA GLY A 318 3.41 -8.18 10.53
C GLY A 318 2.00 -7.60 10.76
N SER A 319 1.04 -8.36 11.30
CA SER A 319 1.21 -9.72 11.85
C SER A 319 1.28 -10.79 10.76
N GLU A 320 0.80 -10.47 9.57
CA GLU A 320 0.71 -11.34 8.41
C GLU A 320 2.11 -11.43 7.77
N LEU A 321 3.00 -12.25 8.33
CA LEU A 321 4.41 -12.31 7.92
C LEU A 321 4.91 -13.69 7.47
N SER A 322 3.99 -14.56 7.05
CA SER A 322 4.28 -15.98 6.82
C SER A 322 5.21 -16.27 5.63
N GLY A 323 5.26 -15.37 4.64
CA GLY A 323 6.24 -15.38 3.55
C GLY A 323 7.64 -14.87 3.92
N GLY A 324 7.80 -14.25 5.09
CA GLY A 324 9.04 -13.65 5.56
C GLY A 324 9.16 -12.15 5.26
N ILE A 325 9.85 -11.43 6.17
CA ILE A 325 10.15 -10.00 6.04
C ILE A 325 11.65 -9.80 6.28
N GLU A 326 12.32 -9.11 5.37
CA GLU A 326 13.74 -8.77 5.51
C GLU A 326 14.10 -7.39 4.96
N ASN A 327 15.19 -6.80 5.45
CA ASN A 327 15.74 -5.55 4.91
C ASN A 327 14.71 -4.42 4.92
N VAL A 328 14.31 -3.99 6.12
CA VAL A 328 13.44 -2.82 6.31
C VAL A 328 14.25 -1.73 6.97
N PHE A 329 14.20 -0.51 6.44
CA PHE A 329 14.90 0.65 6.98
C PHE A 329 13.97 1.83 7.16
N VAL A 330 13.98 2.41 8.35
CA VAL A 330 13.27 3.66 8.67
C VAL A 330 14.32 4.72 9.03
N ASP A 331 14.27 5.88 8.37
CA ASP A 331 15.22 6.97 8.63
C ASP A 331 14.57 8.36 8.61
N ASN A 332 15.01 9.25 9.51
CA ASN A 332 14.62 10.66 9.50
C ASN A 332 13.09 10.87 9.50
N CYS A 333 12.39 10.22 10.43
CA CYS A 333 10.93 10.33 10.58
C CYS A 333 10.55 11.00 11.90
N HIS A 334 9.41 11.69 11.90
CA HIS A 334 8.93 12.42 13.08
C HIS A 334 7.47 12.12 13.40
N PHE A 335 7.16 12.01 14.69
CA PHE A 335 5.81 11.95 15.23
C PHE A 335 5.53 13.09 16.21
N ASP A 336 4.43 13.82 16.04
CA ASP A 336 4.11 14.95 16.93
C ASP A 336 2.65 15.13 17.34
N HIS A 337 1.72 14.37 16.76
CA HIS A 337 0.26 14.55 16.94
C HIS A 337 -0.29 15.95 16.56
N GLN A 338 0.54 16.86 16.06
CA GLN A 338 0.11 18.22 15.77
C GLN A 338 -0.75 18.27 14.51
N GLY A 339 -1.98 18.73 14.70
CA GLY A 339 -2.95 18.92 13.62
C GLY A 339 -3.63 17.63 13.18
N SER A 340 -3.65 16.60 14.03
CA SER A 340 -4.60 15.47 13.95
C SER A 340 -5.79 15.74 14.87
N ASN A 341 -6.98 15.28 14.46
CA ASN A 341 -8.19 15.28 15.29
C ASN A 341 -8.56 13.85 15.74
N ALA A 342 -7.71 12.86 15.44
CA ALA A 342 -7.95 11.48 15.79
C ALA A 342 -7.84 11.28 17.32
N LYS A 343 -8.66 10.38 17.85
CA LYS A 343 -8.64 10.04 19.28
C LYS A 343 -7.57 9.02 19.66
N SER A 344 -7.07 8.26 18.69
CA SER A 344 -5.97 7.32 18.92
C SER A 344 -4.65 8.09 19.03
N THR A 345 -3.65 7.44 19.62
CA THR A 345 -2.26 7.90 19.65
C THR A 345 -1.38 6.77 19.15
N ILE A 346 -0.18 7.10 18.67
CA ILE A 346 0.84 6.09 18.37
C ILE A 346 1.10 5.25 19.61
N GLN A 347 0.95 3.94 19.44
CA GLN A 347 1.35 2.94 20.40
C GLN A 347 2.87 2.80 20.36
N ASN A 348 3.49 2.38 19.26
CA ASN A 348 4.95 2.22 19.22
C ASN A 348 5.59 2.86 17.98
N ILE A 349 6.88 3.17 18.09
CA ILE A 349 7.66 3.61 16.93
C ILE A 349 7.89 2.41 15.99
N LEU A 350 8.51 1.34 16.49
CA LEU A 350 8.68 0.08 15.77
C LEU A 350 7.99 -1.05 16.54
N PHE A 351 7.09 -1.77 15.86
CA PHE A 351 6.44 -2.95 16.43
C PHE A 351 6.56 -4.18 15.52
N VAL A 352 7.27 -5.20 16.00
CA VAL A 352 7.33 -6.52 15.36
C VAL A 352 6.29 -7.43 16.02
N LYS A 353 5.29 -7.87 15.23
CA LYS A 353 4.16 -8.65 15.72
C LYS A 353 4.05 -9.98 14.98
N THR A 354 4.03 -11.09 15.71
CA THR A 354 3.79 -12.44 15.15
C THR A 354 3.03 -13.32 16.15
N ASN A 355 2.75 -14.56 15.76
CA ASN A 355 2.26 -15.60 16.64
C ASN A 355 2.69 -16.98 16.14
N GLU A 356 2.37 -18.00 16.94
CA GLU A 356 2.73 -19.39 16.70
C GLU A 356 2.13 -20.03 15.42
N ARG A 357 1.26 -19.34 14.67
CA ARG A 357 0.68 -19.83 13.41
C ARG A 357 1.49 -19.40 12.19
N ARG A 358 2.32 -18.36 12.31
CA ARG A 358 2.86 -17.65 11.15
C ARG A 358 4.01 -18.35 10.46
N GLY A 359 4.96 -18.92 11.20
CA GLY A 359 6.25 -19.31 10.62
C GLY A 359 6.95 -18.10 9.99
N GLY A 360 7.43 -18.24 8.74
CA GLY A 360 8.15 -17.18 8.05
C GLY A 360 9.46 -16.83 8.75
N PHE A 361 9.86 -15.56 8.69
CA PHE A 361 11.00 -14.99 9.42
C PHE A 361 10.90 -13.47 9.46
N VAL A 362 11.59 -12.84 10.40
CA VAL A 362 11.87 -11.40 10.41
C VAL A 362 13.36 -11.22 10.59
N ARG A 363 14.02 -10.51 9.66
CA ARG A 363 15.44 -10.22 9.80
C ARG A 363 15.90 -8.89 9.25
N ASN A 364 17.00 -8.37 9.80
CA ASN A 364 17.69 -7.19 9.27
C ASN A 364 16.77 -5.95 9.20
N ILE A 365 16.22 -5.57 10.35
CA ILE A 365 15.34 -4.41 10.53
C ILE A 365 16.15 -3.27 11.15
N HIS A 366 16.12 -2.11 10.50
CA HIS A 366 16.88 -0.93 10.90
C HIS A 366 15.95 0.25 11.11
N LEU A 367 16.19 1.00 12.19
CA LEU A 367 15.52 2.27 12.45
C LEU A 367 16.56 3.27 12.97
N SER A 368 16.69 4.42 12.30
CA SER A 368 17.59 5.51 12.69
C SER A 368 16.94 6.88 12.62
N ASN A 369 17.46 7.84 13.39
CA ASN A 369 17.11 9.25 13.29
C ASN A 369 15.59 9.51 13.41
N VAL A 370 14.94 8.89 14.39
CA VAL A 370 13.49 9.06 14.62
C VAL A 370 13.25 9.88 15.86
N SER A 371 12.24 10.76 15.82
CA SER A 371 11.81 11.50 17.00
C SER A 371 10.31 11.48 17.20
N ALA A 372 9.87 11.55 18.46
CA ALA A 372 8.45 11.60 18.81
C ALA A 372 8.18 12.51 20.02
N THR A 373 7.05 13.21 20.02
CA THR A 373 6.57 13.92 21.22
C THR A 373 6.06 12.92 22.27
N GLU A 374 5.07 12.12 21.94
CA GLU A 374 4.45 11.17 22.88
C GLU A 374 4.00 9.88 22.21
N VAL A 375 4.31 8.73 22.78
CA VAL A 375 3.75 7.43 22.37
C VAL A 375 3.16 6.70 23.56
N ALA A 376 2.05 6.00 23.38
CA ALA A 376 1.37 5.27 24.45
C ALA A 376 2.10 3.97 24.86
N GLY A 377 2.82 3.36 23.93
CA GLY A 377 3.72 2.20 24.10
C GLY A 377 5.17 2.68 24.14
N GLY A 378 6.04 2.19 23.25
CA GLY A 378 7.47 2.52 23.31
C GLY A 378 8.20 2.66 21.99
N VAL A 379 9.53 2.75 22.06
CA VAL A 379 10.38 2.86 20.87
C VAL A 379 10.42 1.53 20.12
N LEU A 380 10.76 0.44 20.80
CA LEU A 380 10.78 -0.90 20.23
C LEU A 380 9.82 -1.83 20.98
N SER A 381 8.88 -2.43 20.27
CA SER A 381 8.10 -3.54 20.78
C SER A 381 8.29 -4.77 19.89
N VAL A 382 8.46 -5.94 20.51
CA VAL A 382 8.43 -7.24 19.84
C VAL A 382 7.47 -8.12 20.63
N ASP A 383 6.40 -8.58 20.00
CA ASP A 383 5.44 -9.50 20.61
C ASP A 383 5.20 -10.70 19.69
N THR A 384 5.47 -11.87 20.23
CA THR A 384 5.42 -13.16 19.50
C THR A 384 4.16 -13.98 19.82
N ASP A 385 3.15 -13.41 20.48
CA ASP A 385 1.84 -14.04 20.72
C ASP A 385 0.66 -13.10 20.37
N VAL A 386 0.75 -12.42 19.23
CA VAL A 386 -0.26 -11.50 18.71
C VAL A 386 -1.26 -12.22 17.80
N LEU A 387 -2.38 -12.68 18.36
CA LEU A 387 -3.45 -13.38 17.62
C LEU A 387 -4.75 -12.58 17.44
N TYR A 388 -5.00 -11.55 18.26
CA TYR A 388 -6.22 -10.74 18.23
C TYR A 388 -7.51 -11.61 18.16
N GLN A 389 -8.44 -11.29 17.25
CA GLN A 389 -9.67 -12.06 17.06
C GLN A 389 -9.42 -13.51 16.64
N TRP A 390 -8.29 -13.80 15.97
CA TRP A 390 -8.03 -15.12 15.38
C TRP A 390 -7.77 -16.18 16.45
N ARG A 391 -7.47 -15.77 17.70
CA ARG A 391 -7.27 -16.68 18.83
C ARG A 391 -8.47 -17.59 19.06
N THR A 392 -9.69 -17.07 18.91
CA THR A 392 -10.94 -17.80 19.19
C THR A 392 -11.76 -18.15 17.95
N LEU A 393 -11.46 -17.56 16.79
CA LEU A 393 -12.21 -17.85 15.54
C LEU A 393 -11.84 -19.19 14.90
N THR A 394 -10.56 -19.53 14.93
CA THR A 394 -10.06 -20.79 14.38
C THR A 394 -8.99 -21.35 15.32
N PRO A 395 -8.86 -22.68 15.44
CA PRO A 395 -7.79 -23.28 16.22
C PRO A 395 -6.44 -23.11 15.50
N THR A 396 -5.34 -23.26 16.24
CA THR A 396 -4.01 -23.44 15.65
C THR A 396 -3.97 -24.83 14.99
N TYR A 397 -3.80 -24.90 13.67
CA TYR A 397 -3.72 -26.15 12.93
C TYR A 397 -2.29 -26.66 12.77
N ASP A 398 -1.38 -25.73 12.50
CA ASP A 398 0.04 -25.98 12.32
C ASP A 398 0.79 -24.95 13.16
N ARG A 399 1.53 -25.42 14.16
CA ARG A 399 2.35 -24.55 15.01
C ARG A 399 3.71 -24.35 14.34
N ARG A 400 4.03 -23.11 13.95
CA ARG A 400 5.30 -22.69 13.37
C ARG A 400 5.73 -21.35 13.96
N LEU A 401 6.78 -21.37 14.77
CA LEU A 401 7.36 -20.16 15.34
C LEU A 401 8.13 -19.37 14.27
N THR A 402 8.15 -18.05 14.42
CA THR A 402 8.87 -17.12 13.54
C THR A 402 10.27 -16.86 14.11
N PRO A 403 11.36 -17.20 13.42
CA PRO A 403 12.68 -16.70 13.76
C PRO A 403 12.72 -15.17 13.59
N ILE A 404 13.17 -14.45 14.62
CA ILE A 404 13.32 -12.99 14.61
C ILE A 404 14.75 -12.66 15.00
N GLU A 405 15.50 -12.01 14.10
CA GLU A 405 16.91 -11.65 14.35
C GLU A 405 17.36 -10.33 13.69
N GLY A 406 18.33 -9.64 14.27
CA GLY A 406 18.94 -8.46 13.65
C GLY A 406 17.98 -7.26 13.62
N ILE A 407 17.62 -6.76 14.81
CA ILE A 407 16.86 -5.52 14.98
C ILE A 407 17.81 -4.45 15.50
N HIS A 408 18.03 -3.41 14.71
CA HIS A 408 18.98 -2.34 15.01
C HIS A 408 18.23 -1.00 15.08
N VAL A 409 18.15 -0.43 16.28
CA VAL A 409 17.50 0.85 16.53
C VAL A 409 18.55 1.84 17.02
N SER A 410 18.65 2.99 16.37
CA SER A 410 19.64 4.00 16.72
C SER A 410 19.13 5.43 16.61
N ASP A 411 19.73 6.35 17.35
CA ASP A 411 19.47 7.80 17.21
C ASP A 411 17.98 8.15 17.35
N VAL A 412 17.35 7.65 18.41
CA VAL A 412 15.92 7.88 18.66
C VAL A 412 15.72 8.76 19.88
N ARG A 413 14.86 9.78 19.75
CA ARG A 413 14.47 10.66 20.86
C ARG A 413 12.95 10.73 21.00
N VAL A 414 12.43 10.34 22.15
CA VAL A 414 11.00 10.45 22.49
C VAL A 414 10.83 11.25 23.77
N GLU A 415 9.89 12.21 23.81
CA GLU A 415 9.67 12.98 25.05
C GLU A 415 8.90 12.17 26.10
N ARG A 416 7.78 11.54 25.71
CA ARG A 416 6.98 10.68 26.59
C ARG A 416 6.74 9.30 25.96
N ALA A 417 7.04 8.24 26.70
CA ALA A 417 6.69 6.87 26.31
C ALA A 417 6.41 6.01 27.54
N LYS A 418 5.78 4.85 27.37
CA LYS A 418 5.67 3.85 28.42
C LYS A 418 6.99 3.11 28.65
N PHE A 419 7.70 2.77 27.59
CA PHE A 419 8.99 2.07 27.65
C PHE A 419 9.93 2.48 26.50
N VAL A 420 11.23 2.24 26.67
CA VAL A 420 12.22 2.28 25.60
C VAL A 420 12.05 1.03 24.75
N SER A 421 12.13 -0.16 25.35
CA SER A 421 11.95 -1.41 24.63
C SER A 421 11.23 -2.48 25.46
N GLU A 422 10.32 -3.21 24.81
CA GLU A 422 9.66 -4.39 25.36
C GLU A 422 9.74 -5.55 24.36
N ILE A 423 10.47 -6.61 24.71
CA ILE A 423 10.64 -7.82 23.88
C ILE A 423 9.99 -8.99 24.61
N LYS A 424 8.98 -9.59 23.99
CA LYS A 424 8.26 -10.79 24.44
C LYS A 424 8.47 -11.90 23.41
N GLY A 425 9.60 -12.58 23.53
CA GLY A 425 9.95 -13.72 22.68
C GLY A 425 9.28 -15.03 23.13
N GLN A 426 9.53 -16.10 22.37
CA GLN A 426 9.15 -17.46 22.75
C GLN A 426 10.37 -18.19 23.34
N ALA A 427 10.19 -18.93 24.44
CA ALA A 427 11.29 -19.65 25.10
C ALA A 427 12.02 -20.63 24.15
N GLU A 428 11.25 -21.29 23.29
CA GLU A 428 11.74 -22.31 22.34
C GLU A 428 12.47 -21.72 21.14
N LEU A 429 12.19 -20.45 20.80
CA LEU A 429 12.83 -19.73 19.71
C LEU A 429 13.00 -18.26 20.11
N PRO A 430 14.01 -17.96 20.95
CA PRO A 430 14.25 -16.61 21.44
C PRO A 430 14.52 -15.61 20.31
N VAL A 431 14.12 -14.35 20.52
CA VAL A 431 14.50 -13.21 19.64
C VAL A 431 16.01 -13.00 19.73
N ARG A 432 16.69 -12.72 18.61
CA ARG A 432 18.17 -12.64 18.57
C ARG A 432 18.67 -11.30 18.05
N ASP A 433 19.87 -10.93 18.49
CA ASP A 433 20.64 -9.80 17.95
C ASP A 433 19.84 -8.50 17.85
N VAL A 434 19.50 -7.95 19.01
CA VAL A 434 18.81 -6.66 19.12
C VAL A 434 19.79 -5.63 19.64
N THR A 435 19.95 -4.52 18.93
CA THR A 435 20.80 -3.40 19.35
C THR A 435 19.98 -2.13 19.45
N LEU A 436 20.04 -1.48 20.61
CA LEU A 436 19.50 -0.14 20.86
C LEU A 436 20.70 0.77 21.12
N ARG A 437 20.93 1.79 20.29
CA ARG A 437 22.08 2.71 20.43
C ARG A 437 21.66 4.17 20.40
N ARG A 438 22.02 4.98 21.41
CA ARG A 438 21.56 6.38 21.50
C ARG A 438 20.03 6.51 21.41
N VAL A 439 19.32 5.67 22.17
CA VAL A 439 17.85 5.68 22.26
C VAL A 439 17.43 6.30 23.59
N ARG A 440 16.74 7.44 23.54
CA ARG A 440 16.36 8.21 24.73
C ARG A 440 14.87 8.46 24.80
N VAL A 441 14.27 8.06 25.91
CA VAL A 441 12.92 8.48 26.34
C VAL A 441 13.08 9.46 27.50
N ALA A 442 12.60 10.70 27.38
CA ALA A 442 12.81 11.72 28.42
C ALA A 442 11.95 11.46 29.67
N GLN A 443 10.72 10.97 29.49
CA GLN A 443 9.80 10.59 30.56
C GLN A 443 9.21 9.21 30.25
N ALA A 444 9.64 8.20 31.00
CA ALA A 444 9.11 6.85 30.93
C ALA A 444 8.06 6.63 32.04
N SER A 445 6.88 6.12 31.71
CA SER A 445 5.83 5.81 32.70
C SER A 445 5.81 4.36 33.19
N GLY A 446 6.54 3.46 32.52
CA GLY A 446 6.69 2.05 32.89
C GLY A 446 8.16 1.62 32.99
N THR A 447 8.40 0.31 33.01
CA THR A 447 9.75 -0.26 33.00
C THR A 447 10.47 0.10 31.70
N PRO A 448 11.60 0.83 31.73
CA PRO A 448 12.22 1.35 30.52
C PRO A 448 12.65 0.27 29.53
N VAL A 449 13.29 -0.81 30.00
CA VAL A 449 13.77 -1.91 29.16
C VAL A 449 13.30 -3.22 29.77
N HIS A 450 12.55 -4.01 29.00
CA HIS A 450 12.12 -5.34 29.37
C HIS A 450 12.38 -6.31 28.22
N SER A 451 12.95 -7.48 28.52
CA SER A 451 13.24 -8.51 27.52
C SER A 451 13.04 -9.89 28.12
N GLU A 452 12.12 -10.64 27.53
CA GLU A 452 11.80 -12.02 27.85
C GLU A 452 12.10 -12.88 26.61
N HIS A 453 12.82 -13.97 26.83
CA HIS A 453 13.25 -14.90 25.78
C HIS A 453 13.93 -14.19 24.59
N ALA A 454 14.98 -13.42 24.90
CA ALA A 454 15.82 -12.74 23.93
C ALA A 454 17.31 -12.98 24.21
N ILE A 455 18.12 -13.12 23.15
CA ILE A 455 19.55 -13.42 23.23
C ILE A 455 20.33 -12.34 22.46
N GLY A 456 21.36 -11.78 23.09
CA GLY A 456 22.21 -10.77 22.45
C GLY A 456 21.55 -9.41 22.33
N VAL A 457 20.71 -9.03 23.31
CA VAL A 457 20.17 -7.68 23.43
C VAL A 457 21.27 -6.76 23.99
N ARG A 458 21.62 -5.71 23.23
CA ARG A 458 22.61 -4.70 23.60
C ARG A 458 21.93 -3.33 23.68
N VAL A 459 22.17 -2.62 24.78
CA VAL A 459 21.75 -1.23 24.99
C VAL A 459 23.01 -0.39 25.14
N GLU A 460 23.22 0.52 24.19
CA GLU A 460 24.42 1.34 24.05
C GLU A 460 24.03 2.82 24.15
N GLU A 461 24.80 3.59 24.91
CA GLU A 461 24.58 5.03 25.10
C GLU A 461 24.87 5.88 23.85
#